data_AF-A0AAC9QMK6-F1
#
_entry.id   AF-A0AAC9QMK6-F1
#
_cell.length_a   1.000
_cell.length_b   1.000
_cell.length_c   1.000
_cell.angle_alpha   90.00
_cell.angle_beta   90.00
_cell.angle_gamma   90.00
#
_symmetry.space_group_name_H-M   'P 1'
#
loop_
_entity.id
_entity.type
_entity.pdbx_description
1 polymer ?
#
loop_
_entity_poly.entity_id
_entity_poly.type
_entity_poly.pdbx_seq_one_letter_code
_entity_poly.pdbx_strand_id
1 'polypeptide(L)'
;MAQIAQQHWRTYGRFYFSRYDYEEVESHKAFAMVEQLSACLPEPGTKVAGLTVEKADDFIYHDPIDHSVSIRQGVRIFFDNGARLVVRLSGTGTTGALVRLYLEQYEGDPRKHNQDPQQALHPLKQAAFEVLKIKHHLGREQPDIIT
;
A
#
# COMPACT_ATOMS: atom_id res chain seq x y z
N MET A 1 23.42 15.00 -5.51
CA MET A 1 22.17 14.20 -5.46
C MET A 1 21.15 14.76 -4.48
N ALA A 2 21.47 14.91 -3.18
CA ALA A 2 20.52 15.40 -2.18
C ALA A 2 19.89 16.77 -2.50
N GLN A 3 20.68 17.72 -3.01
CA GLN A 3 20.21 19.07 -3.33
C GLN A 3 19.22 19.12 -4.50
N ILE A 4 19.41 18.27 -5.52
CA ILE A 4 18.49 18.15 -6.66
C ILE A 4 17.15 17.58 -6.19
N ALA A 5 17.18 16.52 -5.37
CA ALA A 5 15.96 15.94 -4.81
C ALA A 5 15.20 16.95 -3.92
N GLN A 6 15.91 17.69 -3.06
CA GLN A 6 15.30 18.71 -2.21
C GLN A 6 14.67 19.85 -3.03
N GLN A 7 15.32 20.29 -4.11
CA GLN A 7 14.75 21.30 -5.00
C GLN A 7 13.51 20.77 -5.72
N HIS A 8 13.55 19.53 -6.19
CA HIS A 8 12.39 18.87 -6.80
C HIS A 8 11.21 18.80 -5.82
N TRP A 9 11.46 18.37 -4.57
CA TRP A 9 10.42 18.31 -3.55
C TRP A 9 9.83 19.68 -3.22
N ARG A 10 10.64 20.74 -3.17
CA ARG A 10 10.13 22.10 -2.96
C ARG A 10 9.19 22.56 -4.07
N THR A 11 9.43 22.13 -5.32
CA THR A 11 8.61 22.53 -6.46
C THR A 11 7.33 21.69 -6.59
N TYR A 12 7.40 20.38 -6.35
CA TYR A 12 6.31 19.44 -6.67
C TYR A 12 5.70 18.74 -5.45
N GLY A 13 6.26 18.96 -4.25
CA GLY A 13 5.99 18.17 -3.06
C GLY A 13 6.83 16.90 -3.01
N ARG A 14 6.81 16.23 -1.86
CA ARG A 14 7.50 14.95 -1.62
C ARG A 14 6.46 13.83 -1.49
N PHE A 15 6.67 12.73 -2.21
CA PHE A 15 6.02 11.46 -1.89
C PHE A 15 6.94 10.67 -0.98
N TYR A 16 6.53 10.52 0.28
CA TYR A 16 7.09 9.50 1.15
C TYR A 16 6.64 8.14 0.64
N PHE A 17 7.57 7.20 0.55
CA PHE A 17 7.32 5.88 0.02
C PHE A 17 8.04 4.83 0.86
N SER A 18 7.37 3.71 1.11
CA SER A 18 8.03 2.49 1.57
C SER A 18 7.32 1.26 1.02
N ARG A 19 8.09 0.19 0.78
CA ARG A 19 7.57 -1.11 0.38
C ARG A 19 7.85 -2.14 1.46
N TYR A 20 6.80 -2.83 1.89
CA TYR A 20 6.87 -3.91 2.88
C TYR A 20 6.63 -5.23 2.16
N ASP A 21 7.57 -6.14 2.24
CA ASP A 21 7.50 -7.46 1.63
C ASP A 21 7.36 -8.52 2.74
N TYR A 22 6.32 -9.35 2.65
CA TYR A 22 6.12 -10.55 3.47
C TYR A 22 6.40 -11.77 2.60
N GLU A 23 7.54 -12.40 2.86
CA GLU A 23 8.10 -13.47 2.05
C GLU A 23 7.68 -14.85 2.60
N GLU A 24 7.57 -15.82 1.69
CA GLU A 24 7.31 -17.23 2.00
C GLU A 24 6.08 -17.45 2.91
N VAL A 25 5.04 -16.63 2.76
CA VAL A 25 3.79 -16.79 3.53
C VAL A 25 2.92 -17.92 2.95
N GLU A 26 2.10 -18.55 3.79
CA GLU A 26 1.20 -19.61 3.33
C GLU A 26 0.22 -19.10 2.26
N SER A 27 0.35 -19.63 1.03
CA SER A 27 -0.34 -19.11 -0.16
C SER A 27 -1.86 -19.03 0.01
N HIS A 28 -2.49 -20.02 0.63
CA HIS A 28 -3.93 -20.04 0.85
C HIS A 28 -4.39 -18.94 1.82
N LYS A 29 -3.60 -18.64 2.87
CA LYS A 29 -3.92 -17.57 3.82
C LYS A 29 -3.70 -16.18 3.21
N ALA A 30 -2.62 -16.02 2.44
CA ALA A 30 -2.32 -14.79 1.73
C ALA A 30 -3.40 -14.48 0.67
N PHE A 31 -3.84 -15.50 -0.06
CA PHE A 31 -4.96 -15.39 -0.99
C PHE A 31 -6.26 -15.02 -0.28
N ALA A 32 -6.60 -15.71 0.81
CA ALA A 32 -7.81 -15.42 1.59
C ALA A 32 -7.82 -13.98 2.14
N MET A 33 -6.67 -13.47 2.59
CA MET A 33 -6.53 -12.08 3.06
C MET A 33 -6.87 -11.07 1.95
N VAL A 34 -6.31 -11.26 0.75
CA VAL A 34 -6.55 -10.35 -0.38
C VAL A 34 -7.96 -10.49 -0.93
N GLU A 35 -8.51 -11.70 -1.03
CA GLU A 35 -9.91 -11.92 -1.44
C GLU A 35 -10.89 -11.28 -0.45
N GLN A 36 -10.65 -11.42 0.86
CA GLN A 36 -11.48 -10.78 1.88
C GLN A 36 -11.42 -9.25 1.76
N LEU A 37 -10.23 -8.69 1.50
CA LEU A 37 -10.09 -7.27 1.25
C LEU A 37 -10.85 -6.83 0.00
N SER A 38 -10.68 -7.52 -1.13
CA SER A 38 -11.38 -7.20 -2.38
C SER A 38 -12.90 -7.35 -2.26
N ALA A 39 -13.39 -8.31 -1.48
CA ALA A 39 -14.82 -8.54 -1.25
C ALA A 39 -15.45 -7.50 -0.31
N CYS A 40 -14.66 -6.86 0.55
CA CYS A 40 -15.12 -5.90 1.56
C CYS A 40 -14.24 -4.64 1.54
N LEU A 41 -14.13 -4.00 0.38
CA LEU A 41 -13.40 -2.75 0.25
C LEU A 41 -14.03 -1.67 1.16
N PRO A 42 -13.22 -0.88 1.86
CA PRO A 42 -13.75 0.19 2.69
C PRO A 42 -14.44 1.25 1.83
N GLU A 43 -15.62 1.68 2.26
CA GLU A 43 -16.40 2.70 1.56
C GLU A 43 -15.80 4.10 1.79
N PRO A 44 -15.95 5.02 0.82
CA PRO A 44 -15.61 6.43 1.03
C PRO A 44 -16.23 6.99 2.32
N GLY A 45 -15.44 7.72 3.11
CA GLY A 45 -15.84 8.25 4.42
C GLY A 45 -15.56 7.32 5.61
N THR A 46 -15.23 6.04 5.35
CA THR A 46 -14.81 5.11 6.41
C THR A 46 -13.52 5.60 7.05
N LYS A 47 -13.46 5.58 8.39
CA LYS A 47 -12.24 5.87 9.14
C LYS A 47 -11.47 4.60 9.44
N VAL A 48 -10.18 4.58 9.11
CA VAL A 48 -9.25 3.48 9.39
C VAL A 48 -8.02 4.06 10.07
N ALA A 49 -7.73 3.64 11.31
CA ALA A 49 -6.62 4.17 12.11
C ALA A 49 -6.52 5.72 12.13
N GLY A 50 -7.66 6.41 12.06
CA GLY A 50 -7.74 7.87 12.02
C GLY A 50 -7.62 8.53 10.64
N LEU A 51 -7.34 7.78 9.58
CA LEU A 51 -7.37 8.25 8.19
C LEU A 51 -8.76 8.02 7.58
N THR A 52 -9.24 8.96 6.77
CA THR A 52 -10.52 8.81 6.06
C THR A 52 -10.27 8.23 4.67
N VAL A 53 -10.95 7.14 4.34
CA VAL A 53 -10.92 6.56 3.00
C VAL A 53 -11.63 7.50 2.02
N GLU A 54 -10.94 7.90 0.96
CA GLU A 54 -11.50 8.66 -0.15
C GLU A 54 -12.07 7.71 -1.23
N LYS A 55 -11.31 6.64 -1.54
CA LYS A 55 -11.68 5.64 -2.54
C LYS A 55 -10.95 4.33 -2.28
N ALA A 56 -11.57 3.20 -2.61
CA ALA A 56 -10.89 1.91 -2.70
C ALA A 56 -11.33 1.16 -3.98
N ASP A 57 -10.40 0.45 -4.62
CA ASP A 57 -10.68 -0.41 -5.78
C ASP A 57 -9.68 -1.56 -5.91
N ASP A 58 -10.07 -2.61 -6.65
CA ASP A 58 -9.14 -3.64 -7.14
C ASP A 58 -8.72 -3.28 -8.56
N PHE A 59 -7.42 -3.06 -8.77
CA PHE A 59 -6.92 -2.45 -9.99
C PHE A 59 -7.11 -3.36 -11.21
N ILE A 60 -7.77 -2.79 -12.23
CA ILE A 60 -7.94 -3.38 -13.56
C ILE A 60 -7.26 -2.47 -14.57
N TYR A 61 -6.45 -3.06 -15.44
CA TYR A 61 -5.82 -2.37 -16.55
C TYR A 61 -6.38 -2.88 -17.88
N HIS A 62 -6.80 -1.95 -18.72
CA HIS A 62 -7.23 -2.20 -20.09
C HIS A 62 -6.14 -1.68 -21.02
N ASP A 63 -5.50 -2.57 -21.78
CA ASP A 63 -4.43 -2.18 -22.68
C ASP A 63 -5.00 -1.46 -23.92
N PRO A 64 -4.53 -0.25 -24.26
CA PRO A 64 -5.08 0.50 -25.40
C PRO A 64 -4.57 0.02 -26.75
N ILE A 65 -3.55 -0.85 -26.80
CA ILE A 65 -2.91 -1.34 -28.02
C ILE A 65 -3.46 -2.71 -28.42
N ASP A 66 -3.46 -3.66 -27.49
CA ASP A 66 -3.92 -5.03 -27.77
C ASP A 66 -5.30 -5.36 -27.18
N HIS A 67 -5.91 -4.42 -26.46
CA HIS A 67 -7.22 -4.56 -25.82
C HIS A 67 -7.31 -5.68 -24.78
N SER A 68 -6.18 -6.20 -24.32
CA SER A 68 -6.14 -7.15 -23.21
C SER A 68 -6.59 -6.51 -21.90
N VAL A 69 -7.17 -7.32 -21.03
CA VAL A 69 -7.67 -6.89 -19.72
C VAL A 69 -6.93 -7.65 -18.63
N SER A 70 -6.17 -6.91 -17.82
CA SER A 70 -5.48 -7.44 -16.65
C SER A 70 -6.27 -7.10 -15.39
N ILE A 71 -6.89 -8.10 -14.78
CA ILE A 71 -7.66 -7.99 -13.53
C ILE A 71 -6.80 -8.36 -12.32
N ARG A 72 -7.25 -7.98 -11.12
CA ARG A 72 -6.63 -8.35 -9.83
C ARG A 72 -5.17 -7.94 -9.72
N GLN A 73 -4.83 -6.77 -10.26
CA GLN A 73 -3.43 -6.28 -10.30
C GLN A 73 -2.98 -5.62 -9.00
N GLY A 74 -3.88 -5.52 -8.02
CA GLY A 74 -3.61 -5.07 -6.67
C GLY A 74 -4.75 -4.21 -6.14
N VAL A 75 -5.09 -4.40 -4.86
CA VAL A 75 -6.07 -3.55 -4.19
C VAL A 75 -5.41 -2.21 -3.85
N ARG A 76 -6.11 -1.12 -4.11
CA ARG A 76 -5.68 0.25 -3.84
C ARG A 76 -6.68 0.92 -2.91
N ILE A 77 -6.16 1.58 -1.88
CA ILE A 77 -6.94 2.39 -0.95
C ILE A 77 -6.32 3.78 -0.93
N PHE A 78 -7.14 4.78 -1.24
CA PHE A 78 -6.79 6.19 -1.28
C PHE A 78 -7.43 6.87 -0.07
N PHE A 79 -6.68 7.77 0.57
CA PHE A 79 -7.12 8.52 1.73
C PHE A 79 -7.18 10.02 1.42
N ASP A 80 -8.06 10.73 2.12
CA ASP A 80 -8.37 12.15 1.89
C ASP A 80 -7.18 13.11 2.09
N ASN A 81 -6.15 12.65 2.81
CA ASN A 81 -4.91 13.37 3.04
C ASN A 81 -3.85 13.11 1.94
N GLY A 82 -4.23 12.47 0.83
CA GLY A 82 -3.33 12.10 -0.27
C GLY A 82 -2.46 10.87 0.01
N ALA A 83 -2.78 10.08 1.05
CA ALA A 83 -2.12 8.80 1.28
C ALA A 83 -2.68 7.72 0.35
N ARG A 84 -1.84 6.73 0.04
CA ARG A 84 -2.21 5.57 -0.77
C ARG A 84 -1.57 4.31 -0.24
N LEU A 85 -2.41 3.30 0.01
CA LEU A 85 -2.00 1.93 0.26
C LEU A 85 -2.28 1.08 -0.98
N VAL A 86 -1.28 0.33 -1.44
CA VAL A 86 -1.48 -0.70 -2.48
C VAL A 86 -1.05 -2.06 -1.95
N VAL A 87 -1.86 -3.08 -2.20
CA VAL A 87 -1.66 -4.45 -1.71
C VAL A 87 -1.58 -5.37 -2.92
N ARG A 88 -0.45 -6.06 -3.08
CA ARG A 88 -0.22 -6.99 -4.19
C ARG A 88 0.17 -8.35 -3.67
N LEU A 89 -0.50 -9.38 -4.18
CA LEU A 89 -0.11 -10.77 -4.00
C LEU A 89 0.66 -11.22 -5.24
N SER A 90 1.80 -11.87 -5.03
CA SER A 90 2.61 -12.42 -6.11
C SER A 90 3.19 -13.78 -5.74
N GLY A 91 3.50 -14.59 -6.75
CA GLY A 91 4.20 -15.85 -6.56
C GLY A 91 3.42 -16.90 -5.76
N THR A 92 2.18 -17.22 -6.11
CA THR A 92 1.36 -18.23 -5.40
C THR A 92 1.76 -19.69 -5.70
N GLY A 93 3.05 -19.95 -5.90
CA GLY A 93 3.59 -21.27 -6.25
C GLY A 93 3.74 -22.22 -5.05
N THR A 94 4.45 -23.32 -5.25
CA THR A 94 4.72 -24.32 -4.19
C THR A 94 5.61 -23.79 -3.06
N THR A 95 6.34 -22.70 -3.29
CA THR A 95 7.32 -22.13 -2.35
C THR A 95 6.72 -21.09 -1.38
N GLY A 96 5.40 -21.00 -1.29
CA GLY A 96 4.69 -19.94 -0.56
C GLY A 96 4.39 -18.74 -1.46
N ALA A 97 3.78 -17.70 -0.89
CA ALA A 97 3.41 -16.47 -1.59
C ALA A 97 4.18 -15.26 -1.05
N LEU A 98 4.20 -14.20 -1.86
CA LEU A 98 4.78 -12.91 -1.53
C LEU A 98 3.69 -11.84 -1.51
N VAL A 99 3.44 -11.28 -0.32
CA VAL A 99 2.55 -10.13 -0.16
C VAL A 99 3.40 -8.86 -0.10
N ARG A 100 3.10 -7.91 -0.99
CA ARG A 100 3.75 -6.60 -1.03
C ARG A 100 2.76 -5.51 -0.66
N LEU A 101 3.14 -4.67 0.29
CA LEU A 101 2.42 -3.44 0.62
C LEU A 101 3.24 -2.25 0.15
N TYR A 102 2.60 -1.35 -0.58
CA TYR A 102 3.19 -0.08 -0.99
C TYR A 102 2.49 1.02 -0.19
N LEU A 103 3.25 1.73 0.62
CA LEU A 103 2.79 2.82 1.46
C LEU A 103 3.31 4.11 0.88
N GLU A 104 2.40 5.00 0.48
CA GLU A 104 2.75 6.28 -0.11
C GLU A 104 1.97 7.42 0.57
N GLN A 105 2.65 8.52 0.89
CA GLN A 105 2.04 9.71 1.47
C GLN A 105 2.60 10.96 0.78
N TYR A 106 1.71 11.74 0.17
CA TYR A 106 2.06 13.07 -0.33
C TYR A 106 2.27 14.05 0.83
N GLU A 107 3.33 14.85 0.74
CA GLU A 107 3.60 15.98 1.61
C GLU A 107 3.92 17.22 0.75
N GLY A 108 3.12 18.26 0.93
CA GLY A 108 3.28 19.53 0.20
C GLY A 108 4.01 20.60 1.01
N ASP A 109 4.13 20.46 2.32
CA ASP A 109 4.81 21.42 3.19
C ASP A 109 6.33 21.19 3.17
N PRO A 110 7.13 22.14 2.63
CA PRO A 110 8.57 22.00 2.55
C PRO A 110 9.27 21.84 3.89
N ARG A 111 8.64 22.27 4.99
CA ARG A 111 9.18 22.13 6.35
C ARG A 111 9.15 20.68 6.83
N LYS A 112 8.26 19.87 6.26
CA LYS A 112 8.10 18.46 6.61
C LYS A 112 8.89 17.53 5.72
N HIS A 113 9.36 17.99 4.54
CA HIS A 113 10.09 17.17 3.57
C HIS A 113 11.37 16.51 4.08
N ASN A 114 11.93 16.89 5.24
CA ASN A 114 13.13 16.27 5.81
C ASN A 114 12.83 15.30 6.97
N GLN A 115 11.56 14.99 7.23
CA GLN A 115 11.18 13.98 8.21
C GLN A 115 11.66 12.59 7.80
N ASP A 116 11.87 11.75 8.81
CA ASP A 116 12.11 10.33 8.63
C ASP A 116 10.91 9.67 7.91
N PRO A 117 11.13 8.89 6.83
CA PRO A 117 10.04 8.25 6.10
C PRO A 117 9.20 7.29 6.94
N GLN A 118 9.79 6.57 7.91
CA GLN A 118 9.02 5.65 8.74
C GLN A 118 8.10 6.41 9.70
N GLN A 119 8.53 7.58 10.19
CA GLN A 119 7.70 8.47 10.99
C GLN A 119 6.55 9.04 10.15
N ALA A 120 6.85 9.57 8.96
CA ALA A 120 5.84 10.15 8.06
C ALA A 120 4.78 9.13 7.62
N LEU A 121 5.18 7.87 7.41
CA LEU A 121 4.30 6.77 6.99
C LEU A 121 3.64 6.02 8.16
N HIS A 122 3.94 6.37 9.42
CA HIS A 122 3.43 5.64 10.57
C HIS A 122 1.89 5.55 10.61
N PRO A 123 1.12 6.63 10.37
CA PRO A 123 -0.35 6.54 10.34
C PRO A 123 -0.86 5.57 9.26
N LEU A 124 -0.26 5.63 8.06
CA LEU A 124 -0.63 4.76 6.95
C LEU A 124 -0.27 3.29 7.22
N LYS A 125 0.85 3.03 7.92
CA LYS A 125 1.21 1.70 8.40
C LYS A 125 0.13 1.13 9.33
N GLN A 126 -0.34 1.93 10.28
CA GLN A 126 -1.41 1.49 11.20
C GLN A 126 -2.69 1.17 10.42
N ALA A 127 -3.07 2.03 9.47
CA ALA A 127 -4.24 1.79 8.63
C ALA A 127 -4.11 0.49 7.81
N ALA A 128 -2.92 0.22 7.26
CA ALA A 128 -2.65 -1.02 6.54
C ALA A 128 -2.80 -2.25 7.44
N PHE A 129 -2.29 -2.20 8.68
CA PHE A 129 -2.39 -3.31 9.62
C PHE A 129 -3.82 -3.57 10.09
N GLU A 130 -4.61 -2.52 10.29
CA GLU A 130 -6.03 -2.61 10.67
C GLU A 130 -6.87 -3.24 9.56
N VAL A 131 -6.72 -2.76 8.33
CA VAL A 131 -7.51 -3.23 7.18
C VAL A 131 -7.14 -4.66 6.78
N LEU A 132 -5.84 -4.98 6.75
CA LEU A 132 -5.37 -6.27 6.28
C LEU A 132 -5.43 -7.37 7.33
N LYS A 133 -5.52 -7.01 8.61
CA LYS A 133 -5.47 -7.96 9.73
C LYS A 133 -4.31 -8.96 9.58
N ILE A 134 -3.12 -8.45 9.21
CA ILE A 134 -1.96 -9.25 8.79
C ILE A 134 -1.62 -10.33 9.81
N LYS A 135 -1.62 -10.00 11.10
CA LYS A 135 -1.36 -10.96 12.18
C LYS A 135 -2.36 -12.12 12.21
N HIS A 136 -3.64 -11.84 11.92
CA HIS A 136 -4.68 -12.87 11.89
C HIS A 136 -4.51 -13.81 10.69
N HIS A 137 -4.25 -13.27 9.49
CA HIS A 137 -4.13 -14.08 8.29
C HIS A 137 -2.76 -14.76 8.16
N LEU A 138 -1.67 -14.00 8.32
CA LEU A 138 -0.32 -14.47 8.01
C LEU A 138 0.46 -14.91 9.26
N GLY A 139 -0.04 -14.64 10.47
CA GLY A 139 0.70 -14.89 11.71
C GLY A 139 1.94 -13.99 11.87
N ARG A 140 2.07 -12.93 11.05
CA ARG A 140 3.21 -12.02 11.06
C ARG A 140 2.84 -10.68 11.69
N GLU A 141 3.75 -10.09 12.45
CA GLU A 141 3.60 -8.74 13.03
C GLU A 141 4.40 -7.67 12.28
N GLN A 142 5.43 -8.10 11.54
CA GLN A 142 6.36 -7.22 10.82
C GLN A 142 6.67 -7.86 9.45
N PRO A 143 6.97 -7.04 8.43
CA PRO A 143 7.46 -7.54 7.14
C PRO A 143 8.87 -8.13 7.26
N ASP A 144 9.22 -9.01 6.35
CA ASP A 144 10.57 -9.58 6.26
C ASP A 144 11.55 -8.56 5.64
N ILE A 145 11.09 -7.75 4.69
CA ILE A 145 11.88 -6.68 4.06
C ILE A 145 11.11 -5.35 4.05
N ILE A 146 11.83 -4.26 4.36
CA ILE A 146 11.38 -2.88 4.22
C ILE A 146 12.33 -2.15 3.27
N THR A 147 11.78 -1.54 2.21
CA THR A 147 12.50 -0.67 1.27
C THR A 147 11.94 0.75 1.31
#